data_AF-A0A5C5BF10-F1
#
_entry.id   AF-A0A5C5BF10-F1
#
_cell.length_a   1.000
_cell.length_b   1.000
_cell.length_c   1.000
_cell.angle_alpha   90.00
_cell.angle_beta   90.00
_cell.angle_gamma   90.00
#
_symmetry.space_group_name_H-M   'P 1'
#
loop_
_entity.id
_entity.type
_entity.pdbx_description
1 polymer ?
#
loop_
_entity_poly.entity_id
_entity_poly.type
_entity_poly.pdbx_seq_one_letter_code
_entity_poly.pdbx_strand_id
1 'polypeptide(L)'
;MPRSIRPLVLTSLAAAVAALSLTACTSPQGDAGAPTASASAEPTSSATASAEPTGSATAGGSGTADASGITNLPDGVTFVRGLPDGTDQPADAVAGVGWSSDGTQLFVTTFGSSTCPLVATGLEADGTGVTVELTQAGGAVCTMDLAPATTTLDAPSGVSTTAETPVTIGELGSASLPAAASPVAMGWIVSTG
;
A
#
# COMPACT_ATOMS: atom_id res chain seq x y z
N MET A 1 29.07 38.80 26.27
CA MET A 1 28.40 37.60 25.70
C MET A 1 29.19 37.17 24.47
N PRO A 2 29.96 36.08 24.53
CA PRO A 2 30.83 35.65 23.43
C PRO A 2 30.03 35.01 22.28
N ARG A 3 30.29 35.48 21.05
CA ARG A 3 29.80 34.89 19.80
C ARG A 3 30.48 33.55 19.58
N SER A 4 29.72 32.45 19.67
CA SER A 4 30.21 31.11 19.35
C SER A 4 30.13 30.89 17.84
N ILE A 5 31.30 30.74 17.22
CA ILE A 5 31.50 30.41 15.81
C ILE A 5 31.51 28.87 15.71
N ARG A 6 30.53 28.27 15.03
CA ARG A 6 30.53 26.84 14.72
C ARG A 6 31.27 26.56 13.41
N PRO A 7 32.18 25.58 13.35
CA PRO A 7 32.91 25.24 12.15
C PRO A 7 32.05 24.43 11.16
N LEU A 8 32.19 24.80 9.89
CA LEU A 8 31.63 24.16 8.70
C LEU A 8 32.36 22.83 8.48
N VAL A 9 31.66 21.70 8.61
CA VAL A 9 32.21 20.38 8.26
C VAL A 9 31.79 20.07 6.83
N LEU A 10 32.74 20.20 5.90
CA LEU A 10 32.67 19.71 4.53
C LEU A 10 32.78 18.18 4.56
N THR A 11 31.72 17.47 4.18
CA THR A 11 31.80 16.03 3.88
C THR A 11 31.91 15.83 2.37
N SER A 12 33.08 15.35 1.96
CA SER A 12 33.45 15.06 0.59
C SER A 12 32.67 13.88 0.01
N LEU A 13 32.12 14.10 -1.18
CA LEU A 13 31.48 13.13 -2.05
C LEU A 13 32.53 12.14 -2.59
N ALA A 14 32.37 10.84 -2.36
CA ALA A 14 33.15 9.80 -3.05
C ALA A 14 32.19 8.89 -3.82
N ALA A 15 32.08 9.15 -5.12
CA ALA A 15 31.43 8.29 -6.09
C ALA A 15 32.34 7.10 -6.41
N ALA A 16 31.84 5.87 -6.23
CA ALA A 16 32.47 4.67 -6.75
C ALA A 16 31.49 4.00 -7.72
N VAL A 17 31.73 4.23 -9.01
CA VAL A 17 31.12 3.51 -10.12
C VAL A 17 31.85 2.17 -10.26
N ALA A 18 31.13 1.07 -10.13
CA ALA A 18 31.63 -0.26 -10.51
C ALA A 18 30.62 -0.90 -11.47
N ALA A 19 30.95 -0.82 -12.76
CA ALA A 19 30.32 -1.61 -13.81
C ALA A 19 30.95 -3.01 -13.82
N LEU A 20 30.13 -4.06 -13.84
CA LEU A 20 30.58 -5.41 -14.22
C LEU A 20 29.50 -6.16 -14.99
N SER A 21 29.98 -6.90 -15.98
CA SER A 21 29.36 -7.23 -17.27
C SER A 21 28.83 -8.66 -17.39
N LEU A 22 27.80 -8.80 -18.25
CA LEU A 22 27.38 -9.93 -19.11
C LEU A 22 27.68 -11.39 -18.69
N THR A 23 26.62 -12.20 -18.63
CA THR A 23 26.67 -13.59 -19.14
C THR A 23 25.30 -13.98 -19.70
N ALA A 24 25.25 -14.24 -21.00
CA ALA A 24 24.10 -14.76 -21.71
C ALA A 24 24.11 -16.30 -21.64
N CYS A 25 23.00 -16.92 -21.23
CA CYS A 25 22.78 -18.35 -21.43
C CYS A 25 21.88 -18.57 -22.64
N THR A 26 22.53 -19.03 -23.71
CA THR A 26 21.94 -19.63 -24.91
C THR A 26 21.21 -20.94 -24.57
N SER A 27 20.05 -21.19 -25.17
CA SER A 27 19.35 -22.49 -25.10
C SER A 27 19.36 -23.13 -26.50
N PRO A 28 19.79 -24.40 -26.65
CA PRO A 28 19.83 -25.04 -27.96
C PRO A 28 18.44 -25.55 -28.40
N GLN A 29 18.13 -25.23 -29.66
CA GLN A 29 17.07 -25.85 -30.47
C GLN A 29 17.34 -27.37 -30.62
N GLY A 30 16.31 -28.18 -30.33
CA GLY A 30 16.23 -29.59 -30.74
C GLY A 30 14.94 -29.77 -31.54
N ASP A 31 15.11 -30.08 -32.82
CA ASP A 31 14.07 -30.13 -33.85
C ASP A 31 13.47 -31.55 -34.01
N ALA A 32 12.27 -31.58 -34.60
CA ALA A 32 11.60 -32.66 -35.33
C ALA A 32 11.17 -33.96 -34.61
N GLY A 33 9.85 -34.13 -34.54
CA GLY A 33 9.19 -35.43 -34.38
C GLY A 33 7.66 -35.33 -34.45
N ALA A 34 7.10 -35.30 -35.66
CA ALA A 34 5.69 -35.60 -35.94
C ALA A 34 5.65 -36.67 -37.06
N PRO A 35 4.52 -37.32 -37.38
CA PRO A 35 3.18 -37.31 -36.77
C PRO A 35 2.62 -38.73 -36.51
N THR A 36 1.46 -38.85 -35.84
CA THR A 36 0.38 -39.76 -36.27
C THR A 36 -0.93 -39.35 -35.59
N ALA A 37 -1.93 -39.13 -36.43
CA ALA A 37 -3.27 -38.68 -36.09
C ALA A 37 -4.13 -39.79 -35.47
N SER A 38 -5.12 -39.40 -34.68
CA SER A 38 -6.49 -39.92 -34.82
C SER A 38 -7.47 -38.90 -34.26
N ALA A 39 -8.33 -38.44 -35.16
CA ALA A 39 -9.47 -37.58 -34.91
C ALA A 39 -10.60 -38.38 -34.23
N SER A 40 -11.42 -37.70 -33.43
CA SER A 40 -12.88 -37.78 -33.64
C SER A 40 -13.64 -36.70 -32.86
N ALA A 41 -14.30 -35.86 -33.66
CA ALA A 41 -15.60 -35.22 -33.46
C ALA A 41 -15.82 -34.18 -32.33
N GLU A 42 -16.12 -32.97 -32.81
CA GLU A 42 -16.80 -31.86 -32.13
C GLU A 42 -18.20 -32.27 -31.59
N PRO A 43 -18.81 -31.43 -30.73
CA PRO A 43 -19.73 -30.48 -31.34
C PRO A 43 -19.61 -29.05 -30.80
N THR A 44 -19.63 -28.12 -31.74
CA THR A 44 -20.41 -26.87 -31.76
C THR A 44 -20.94 -26.34 -30.43
N SER A 45 -20.46 -25.17 -30.03
CA SER A 45 -21.35 -24.09 -29.58
C SER A 45 -20.72 -22.73 -29.88
N SER A 46 -21.43 -22.01 -30.73
CA SER A 46 -21.16 -20.66 -31.19
C SER A 46 -21.32 -19.64 -30.07
N ALA A 47 -20.43 -18.64 -30.10
CA ALA A 47 -20.63 -17.24 -29.77
C ALA A 47 -21.39 -16.85 -28.49
N THR A 48 -20.69 -16.12 -27.61
CA THR A 48 -21.16 -14.81 -27.12
C THR A 48 -19.95 -14.04 -26.60
N ALA A 49 -19.66 -12.91 -27.27
CA ALA A 49 -18.87 -11.84 -26.68
C ALA A 49 -19.61 -11.35 -25.42
N SER A 50 -18.94 -11.32 -24.27
CA SER A 50 -19.46 -10.63 -23.10
C SER A 50 -18.30 -10.21 -22.22
N ALA A 51 -18.02 -8.92 -22.31
CA ALA A 51 -17.38 -8.02 -21.36
C ALA A 51 -16.16 -8.56 -20.59
N GLU A 52 -15.01 -7.93 -20.86
CA GLU A 52 -13.99 -7.70 -19.83
C GLU A 52 -14.70 -7.22 -18.56
N PRO A 53 -14.44 -7.80 -17.36
CA PRO A 53 -14.89 -7.15 -16.16
C PRO A 53 -14.02 -5.89 -16.01
N THR A 54 -14.53 -4.76 -16.47
CA THR A 54 -14.20 -3.47 -15.86
C THR A 54 -14.78 -3.52 -14.45
N GLY A 55 -14.13 -4.29 -13.58
CA GLY A 55 -14.45 -4.39 -12.18
C GLY A 55 -13.97 -3.13 -11.50
N SER A 56 -14.72 -2.04 -11.62
CA SER A 56 -14.84 -1.12 -10.49
C SER A 56 -15.41 -1.95 -9.33
N ALA A 57 -14.54 -2.57 -8.56
CA ALA A 57 -14.88 -3.05 -7.24
C ALA A 57 -15.06 -1.79 -6.38
N THR A 58 -16.22 -1.15 -6.51
CA THR A 58 -16.72 -0.20 -5.51
C THR A 58 -17.06 -1.02 -4.28
N ALA A 59 -16.05 -1.41 -3.52
CA ALA A 59 -16.19 -1.72 -2.10
C ALA A 59 -16.15 -0.40 -1.32
N GLY A 60 -17.04 0.54 -1.69
CA GLY A 60 -17.24 1.81 -1.01
C GLY A 60 -18.07 1.57 0.26
N GLY A 61 -17.50 0.85 1.22
CA GLY A 61 -18.03 0.79 2.57
C GLY A 61 -17.42 1.93 3.36
N SER A 62 -18.19 2.99 3.60
CA SER A 62 -17.94 3.93 4.70
C SER A 62 -17.78 3.11 5.98
N GLY A 63 -16.56 3.03 6.49
CA GLY A 63 -16.27 2.17 7.62
C GLY A 63 -16.97 2.67 8.88
N THR A 64 -17.85 1.86 9.46
CA THR A 64 -18.30 2.08 10.84
C THR A 64 -17.23 1.52 11.77
N ALA A 65 -16.84 2.24 12.82
CA ALA A 65 -15.85 1.76 13.80
C ALA A 65 -16.28 0.40 14.37
N ASP A 66 -15.73 -0.67 13.80
CA ASP A 66 -15.98 -2.06 14.18
C ASP A 66 -14.64 -2.78 14.30
N ALA A 67 -14.07 -2.72 15.50
CA ALA A 67 -12.95 -3.57 15.90
C ALA A 67 -13.42 -4.94 16.41
N SER A 68 -14.73 -5.21 16.38
CA SER A 68 -15.32 -6.43 16.92
C SER A 68 -14.71 -7.67 16.24
N GLY A 69 -14.22 -8.60 17.07
CA GLY A 69 -13.60 -9.84 16.61
C GLY A 69 -12.13 -9.72 16.17
N ILE A 70 -11.51 -8.54 16.27
CA ILE A 70 -10.06 -8.39 16.12
C ILE A 70 -9.40 -8.53 17.50
N THR A 71 -8.62 -9.60 17.68
CA THR A 71 -7.79 -9.80 18.88
C THR A 71 -6.44 -9.12 18.71
N ASN A 72 -5.73 -8.82 19.81
CA ASN A 72 -4.37 -8.24 19.78
C ASN A 72 -4.27 -6.89 19.04
N LEU A 73 -5.34 -6.09 19.05
CA LEU A 73 -5.25 -4.71 18.61
C LEU A 73 -4.36 -3.94 19.61
N PRO A 74 -3.41 -3.12 19.16
CA PRO A 74 -2.58 -2.31 20.04
C PRO A 74 -3.43 -1.29 20.81
N ASP A 75 -3.01 -0.96 22.04
CA ASP A 75 -3.67 0.05 22.85
C ASP A 75 -3.60 1.43 22.19
N GLY A 76 -4.67 2.22 22.35
CA GLY A 76 -4.73 3.61 21.86
C GLY A 76 -4.93 3.75 20.35
N VAL A 77 -5.07 2.65 19.61
CA VAL A 77 -5.30 2.67 18.17
C VAL A 77 -6.80 2.67 17.86
N THR A 78 -7.25 3.65 17.07
CA THR A 78 -8.62 3.65 16.53
C THR A 78 -8.63 2.85 15.23
N PHE A 79 -9.45 1.81 15.18
CA PHE A 79 -9.52 0.88 14.06
C PHE A 79 -10.93 0.80 13.49
N VAL A 80 -11.01 0.76 12.17
CA VAL A 80 -12.24 0.68 11.39
C VAL A 80 -12.05 -0.32 10.26
N ARG A 81 -12.99 -1.24 10.07
CA ARG A 81 -13.05 -1.99 8.80
C ARG A 81 -13.59 -1.08 7.70
N GLY A 82 -12.94 -1.07 6.55
CA GLY A 82 -13.35 -0.26 5.42
C GLY A 82 -12.40 0.88 5.10
N LEU A 83 -12.82 1.68 4.13
CA LEU A 83 -12.15 2.90 3.73
C LEU A 83 -12.58 4.07 4.62
N PRO A 84 -11.77 5.14 4.71
CA PRO A 84 -12.24 6.41 5.23
C PRO A 84 -13.46 6.92 4.45
N ASP A 85 -14.35 7.62 5.14
CA ASP A 85 -15.58 8.15 4.55
C ASP A 85 -15.29 9.07 3.35
N GLY A 86 -16.04 8.87 2.27
CA GLY A 86 -15.93 9.71 1.06
C GLY A 86 -14.65 9.50 0.26
N THR A 87 -13.93 8.39 0.49
CA THR A 87 -12.75 8.02 -0.30
C THR A 87 -13.05 6.83 -1.19
N ASP A 88 -12.43 6.83 -2.37
CA ASP A 88 -12.39 5.70 -3.28
C ASP A 88 -10.93 5.23 -3.43
N GLN A 89 -10.77 3.91 -3.54
CA GLN A 89 -9.47 3.28 -3.75
C GLN A 89 -9.27 2.85 -5.21
N PRO A 90 -8.03 2.82 -5.71
CA PRO A 90 -7.67 2.06 -6.91
C PRO A 90 -7.94 0.56 -6.75
N ALA A 91 -8.17 -0.15 -7.86
CA ALA A 91 -8.42 -1.59 -7.86
C ALA A 91 -7.25 -2.39 -7.29
N ASP A 92 -6.02 -2.00 -7.65
CA ASP A 92 -4.79 -2.70 -7.25
C ASP A 92 -4.11 -2.04 -6.04
N ALA A 93 -4.85 -1.29 -5.22
CA ALA A 93 -4.32 -0.64 -4.03
C ALA A 93 -3.88 -1.69 -2.99
N VAL A 94 -2.65 -1.53 -2.47
CA VAL A 94 -2.10 -2.39 -1.40
C VAL A 94 -2.02 -1.66 -0.06
N ALA A 95 -1.94 -0.34 -0.09
CA ALA A 95 -2.09 0.54 1.09
C ALA A 95 -2.44 1.96 0.64
N GLY A 96 -2.90 2.78 1.58
CA GLY A 96 -3.08 4.21 1.38
C GLY A 96 -2.90 5.01 2.66
N VAL A 97 -2.65 6.30 2.49
CA VAL A 97 -2.49 7.25 3.58
C VAL A 97 -3.17 8.57 3.24
N GLY A 98 -3.82 9.20 4.22
CA GLY A 98 -4.46 10.49 4.05
C GLY A 98 -4.67 11.19 5.38
N TRP A 99 -4.91 12.50 5.35
CA TRP A 99 -5.29 13.24 6.54
C TRP A 99 -6.81 13.17 6.77
N SER A 100 -7.23 13.27 8.02
CA SER A 100 -8.56 13.76 8.34
C SER A 100 -8.79 15.14 7.73
N SER A 101 -10.07 15.48 7.51
CA SER A 101 -10.45 16.75 6.88
C SER A 101 -9.90 17.99 7.61
N ASP A 102 -9.69 17.90 8.92
CA ASP A 102 -9.13 18.96 9.77
C ASP A 102 -7.61 18.88 9.95
N GLY A 103 -6.95 17.86 9.36
CA GLY A 103 -5.51 17.64 9.45
C GLY A 103 -5.00 17.19 10.83
N THR A 104 -5.89 16.81 11.75
CA THR A 104 -5.51 16.44 13.13
C THR A 104 -5.15 14.96 13.29
N GLN A 105 -5.59 14.11 12.36
CA GLN A 105 -5.41 12.68 12.40
C GLN A 105 -4.94 12.16 11.05
N LEU A 106 -4.13 11.10 11.07
CA LEU A 106 -3.70 10.38 9.90
C LEU A 106 -4.50 9.09 9.76
N PHE A 107 -5.10 8.89 8.60
CA PHE A 107 -5.70 7.63 8.18
C PHE A 107 -4.65 6.81 7.44
N VAL A 108 -4.44 5.58 7.90
CA VAL A 108 -3.63 4.58 7.21
C VAL A 108 -4.55 3.42 6.87
N THR A 109 -4.76 3.19 5.58
CA THR A 109 -5.57 2.08 5.09
C THR A 109 -4.66 0.99 4.55
N THR A 110 -4.83 -0.24 5.01
CA THR A 110 -4.15 -1.42 4.49
C THR A 110 -5.15 -2.38 3.87
N PHE A 111 -4.67 -3.23 2.97
CA PHE A 111 -5.45 -4.30 2.37
C PHE A 111 -4.90 -5.64 2.84
N GLY A 112 -5.71 -6.36 3.61
CA GLY A 112 -5.28 -7.61 4.21
C GLY A 112 -6.45 -8.53 4.50
N SER A 113 -6.12 -9.70 5.04
CA SER A 113 -7.13 -10.66 5.50
C SER A 113 -8.09 -9.98 6.47
N SER A 114 -9.39 -10.10 6.23
CA SER A 114 -10.41 -9.54 7.12
C SER A 114 -10.25 -10.02 8.57
N THR A 115 -9.66 -11.20 8.82
CA THR A 115 -9.41 -11.71 10.18
C THR A 115 -7.99 -11.45 10.71
N CYS A 116 -7.09 -10.95 9.87
CA CYS A 116 -5.72 -10.58 10.21
C CYS A 116 -5.27 -9.28 9.52
N PRO A 117 -5.85 -8.12 9.87
CA PRO A 117 -5.45 -6.85 9.25
C PRO A 117 -4.05 -6.42 9.69
N LEU A 118 -3.35 -5.71 8.80
CA LEU A 118 -2.19 -4.91 9.19
C LEU A 118 -2.67 -3.58 9.76
N VAL A 119 -2.35 -3.34 11.02
CA VAL A 119 -2.77 -2.15 11.77
C VAL A 119 -1.57 -1.24 11.94
N ALA A 120 -1.76 0.06 11.69
CA ALA A 120 -0.71 1.03 11.95
C ALA A 120 -0.58 1.29 13.46
N THR A 121 0.64 1.23 13.98
CA THR A 121 0.89 1.26 15.43
C THR A 121 1.74 2.45 15.87
N GLY A 122 2.38 3.12 14.92
CA GLY A 122 3.29 4.21 15.19
C GLY A 122 3.54 5.05 13.94
N LEU A 123 3.91 6.31 14.18
CA LEU A 123 4.31 7.27 13.16
C LEU A 123 5.61 7.92 13.60
N GLU A 124 6.61 7.85 12.74
CA GLU A 124 7.90 8.51 12.94
C GLU A 124 8.10 9.55 11.84
N ALA A 125 8.30 10.80 12.22
CA ALA A 125 8.55 11.91 11.29
C ALA A 125 9.97 12.44 11.47
N ASP A 126 10.70 12.57 10.36
CA ASP A 126 12.12 12.98 10.35
C ASP A 126 12.35 14.34 9.65
N GLY A 127 11.26 15.07 9.37
CA GLY A 127 11.28 16.36 8.67
C GLY A 127 11.42 16.26 7.16
N THR A 128 11.70 15.06 6.62
CA THR A 128 11.72 14.80 5.18
C THR A 128 10.52 13.97 4.73
N GLY A 129 9.96 13.16 5.62
CA GLY A 129 8.74 12.39 5.39
C GLY A 129 8.19 11.80 6.68
N VAL A 130 7.29 10.83 6.51
CA VAL A 130 6.70 10.03 7.60
C VAL A 130 6.96 8.55 7.34
N THR A 131 7.32 7.81 8.37
CA THR A 131 7.35 6.35 8.35
C THR A 131 6.22 5.82 9.23
N VAL A 132 5.43 4.89 8.69
CA VAL A 132 4.35 4.21 9.40
C VAL A 132 4.81 2.82 9.81
N GLU A 133 4.68 2.50 11.08
CA GLU A 133 4.91 1.16 11.60
C GLU A 133 3.62 0.33 11.51
N LEU A 134 3.74 -0.93 11.08
CA LEU A 134 2.62 -1.84 10.96
C LEU A 134 2.80 -3.06 11.86
N THR A 135 1.73 -3.51 12.47
CA THR A 135 1.64 -4.78 13.19
C THR A 135 0.43 -5.54 12.71
N GLN A 136 0.55 -6.86 12.52
CA GLN A 136 -0.60 -7.70 12.26
C GLN A 136 -1.43 -7.88 13.54
N ALA A 137 -2.70 -7.47 13.50
CA ALA A 137 -3.68 -7.79 14.53
C ALA A 137 -4.52 -9.01 14.11
N GLY A 138 -5.25 -9.62 15.04
CA GLY A 138 -6.14 -10.75 14.78
C GLY A 138 -5.70 -12.07 15.39
N GLY A 139 -6.20 -13.17 14.82
CA GLY A 139 -5.99 -14.54 15.30
C GLY A 139 -4.87 -15.30 14.59
N ALA A 140 -4.60 -16.52 15.03
CA ALA A 140 -3.56 -17.39 14.46
C ALA A 140 -3.86 -17.89 13.03
N VAL A 141 -5.11 -17.76 12.57
CA VAL A 141 -5.55 -18.23 11.26
C VAL A 141 -6.18 -17.05 10.49
N CYS A 142 -5.58 -16.74 9.36
CA CYS A 142 -6.04 -15.67 8.48
C CYS A 142 -6.94 -16.24 7.38
N THR A 143 -8.04 -15.54 7.11
CA THR A 143 -8.93 -15.80 5.96
C THR A 143 -8.28 -15.28 4.67
N MET A 144 -8.71 -15.80 3.52
CA MET A 144 -8.21 -15.35 2.20
C MET A 144 -8.93 -14.10 1.68
N ASP A 145 -9.96 -13.63 2.39
CA ASP A 145 -10.76 -12.48 1.99
C ASP A 145 -9.99 -11.19 2.27
N LEU A 146 -9.55 -10.52 1.19
CA LEU A 146 -8.92 -9.21 1.27
C LEU A 146 -9.98 -8.12 1.42
N ALA A 147 -9.80 -7.28 2.44
CA ALA A 147 -10.65 -6.12 2.67
C ALA A 147 -9.82 -4.92 3.14
N PRO A 148 -10.27 -3.69 2.85
CA PRO A 148 -9.67 -2.50 3.44
C PRO A 148 -9.88 -2.49 4.95
N ALA A 149 -8.83 -2.09 5.65
CA ALA A 149 -8.85 -1.83 7.08
C ALA A 149 -8.13 -0.51 7.34
N THR A 150 -8.79 0.42 8.00
CA THR A 150 -8.25 1.76 8.27
C THR A 150 -7.94 1.91 9.75
N THR A 151 -6.71 2.31 10.01
CA THR A 151 -6.25 2.77 11.30
C THR A 151 -6.19 4.29 11.31
N THR A 152 -6.65 4.89 12.41
CA THR A 152 -6.53 6.33 12.67
C THR A 152 -5.54 6.56 13.79
N LEU A 153 -4.55 7.41 13.54
CA LEU A 153 -3.55 7.86 14.52
C LEU A 153 -3.56 9.37 14.62
N ASP A 154 -3.14 9.91 15.76
CA ASP A 154 -2.93 11.35 15.92
C ASP A 154 -1.84 11.84 14.96
N ALA A 155 -1.98 13.08 14.49
CA ALA A 155 -1.02 13.67 13.57
C ALA A 155 0.39 13.75 14.19
N PRO A 156 1.43 13.28 13.47
CA PRO A 156 2.81 13.39 13.94
C PRO A 156 3.23 14.87 13.93
N SER A 157 3.93 15.28 14.99
CA SER A 157 4.43 16.65 15.10
C SER A 157 5.43 16.98 13.99
N GLY A 158 5.36 18.20 13.45
CA GLY A 158 6.35 18.69 12.48
C GLY A 158 6.09 18.28 11.03
N VAL A 159 4.97 17.61 10.75
CA VAL A 159 4.55 17.29 9.37
C VAL A 159 3.58 18.34 8.86
N SER A 160 3.72 18.75 7.60
CA SER A 160 2.81 19.71 6.98
C SER A 160 1.50 19.04 6.60
N THR A 161 0.38 19.64 7.01
CA THR A 161 -0.97 19.23 6.60
C THR A 161 -1.47 20.00 5.38
N THR A 162 -0.71 21.00 4.91
CA THR A 162 -1.09 21.90 3.80
C THR A 162 -0.28 21.67 2.54
N ALA A 163 0.65 20.72 2.57
CA ALA A 163 1.52 20.36 1.47
C ALA A 163 1.67 18.84 1.39
N GLU A 164 2.01 18.36 0.20
CA GLU A 164 2.28 16.95 -0.02
C GLU A 164 3.55 16.51 0.73
N THR A 165 3.49 15.32 1.36
CA THR A 165 4.59 14.76 2.16
C THR A 165 4.86 13.30 1.74
N PRO A 166 6.11 12.87 1.52
CA PRO A 166 6.39 11.46 1.23
C PRO A 166 6.17 10.60 2.48
N VAL A 167 5.56 9.43 2.31
CA VAL A 167 5.29 8.48 3.39
C VAL A 167 5.75 7.09 3.01
N THR A 168 6.43 6.41 3.92
CA THR A 168 6.75 4.98 3.83
C THR A 168 5.83 4.20 4.76
N ILE A 169 5.11 3.21 4.24
CA ILE A 169 4.14 2.41 4.99
C ILE A 169 4.72 1.01 5.21
N GLY A 170 5.49 0.82 6.29
CA GLY A 170 6.17 -0.42 6.61
C GLY A 170 6.88 -1.04 5.38
N GLU A 171 6.64 -2.33 5.16
CA GLU A 171 7.15 -3.06 4.00
C GLU A 171 6.24 -2.96 2.77
N LEU A 172 5.08 -2.31 2.88
CA LEU A 172 4.12 -2.18 1.77
C LEU A 172 4.58 -1.18 0.71
N GLY A 173 5.52 -0.29 1.05
CA GLY A 173 6.19 0.62 0.12
C GLY A 173 5.98 2.10 0.48
N SER A 174 6.07 2.96 -0.54
CA SER A 174 5.94 4.41 -0.37
C SER A 174 4.72 4.97 -1.09
N ALA A 175 4.05 5.93 -0.44
CA ALA A 175 2.95 6.73 -0.96
C ALA A 175 3.28 8.22 -0.84
N SER A 176 2.51 9.06 -1.54
CA SER A 176 2.54 10.50 -1.31
C SER A 176 1.32 10.93 -0.50
N LEU A 177 1.52 11.48 0.69
CA LEU A 177 0.43 11.98 1.54
C LEU A 177 0.01 13.36 1.05
N PRO A 178 -1.20 13.50 0.46
CA PRO A 178 -1.68 14.79 -0.01
C PRO A 178 -1.94 15.76 1.15
N ALA A 179 -2.12 17.04 0.84
CA ALA A 179 -2.61 18.00 1.83
C ALA A 179 -4.02 17.62 2.34
N ALA A 180 -4.33 17.98 3.59
CA ALA A 180 -5.63 17.76 4.19
C ALA A 180 -6.72 18.47 3.37
N ALA A 181 -7.80 17.74 3.08
CA ALA A 181 -8.86 18.19 2.20
C ALA A 181 -10.23 17.62 2.63
N SER A 182 -11.31 18.22 2.13
CA SER A 182 -12.66 17.70 2.22
C SER A 182 -13.29 17.63 0.82
N PRO A 183 -13.67 16.45 0.30
CA PRO A 183 -13.55 15.13 0.93
C PRO A 183 -12.08 14.73 1.17
N VAL A 184 -11.88 13.71 2.01
CA VAL A 184 -10.55 13.19 2.35
C VAL A 184 -9.81 12.82 1.06
N ALA A 185 -8.57 13.30 0.95
CA ALA A 185 -7.68 12.93 -0.13
C ALA A 185 -6.72 11.83 0.37
N MET A 186 -6.61 10.75 -0.42
CA MET A 186 -5.74 9.61 -0.11
C MET A 186 -4.61 9.50 -1.14
N GLY A 187 -3.40 9.27 -0.65
CA GLY A 187 -2.28 8.77 -1.44
C GLY A 187 -2.25 7.25 -1.41
N TRP A 188 -2.24 6.61 -2.57
CA TRP A 188 -2.31 5.15 -2.69
C TRP A 188 -0.98 4.55 -3.14
N ILE A 189 -0.64 3.40 -2.54
CA ILE A 189 0.35 2.47 -3.09
C ILE A 189 -0.43 1.45 -3.93
N VAL A 190 -0.03 1.27 -5.18
CA VAL A 190 -0.63 0.28 -6.09
C VAL A 190 0.36 -0.82 -6.42
N SER A 191 -0.10 -2.07 -6.50
CA SER A 191 0.73 -3.18 -6.95
C SER A 191 0.98 -3.05 -8.44
N THR A 192 2.23 -2.86 -8.85
CA THR A 192 2.63 -2.99 -10.24
C THR A 192 2.80 -4.49 -10.52
N GLY A 193 1.83 -5.09 -11.21
CA GLY A 193 1.85 -6.52 -11.56
C GLY A 193 3.00 -6.96 -12.46
#